data_AF-A0AAV1ZH94-F1
#
_entry.id   AF-A0AAV1ZH94-F1
#
_cell.length_a   1.000
_cell.length_b   1.000
_cell.length_c   1.000
_cell.angle_alpha   90.00
_cell.angle_beta   90.00
_cell.angle_gamma   90.00
#
_symmetry.space_group_name_H-M   'P 1'
#
loop_
_entity.id
_entity.type
_entity.pdbx_description
1 polymer ?
#
loop_
_entity_poly.entity_id
_entity_poly.type
_entity_poly.pdbx_seq_one_letter_code
_entity_poly.pdbx_strand_id
1 'polypeptide(L)'
;MAMEKLCGTPFWNSSVSWDVSKPHFSQCFQNLALVLGSCGVLWIVTPFELPRICKTHKTPTPWTRQAIFKMALKWVLLIISSIDVSKAVYIYVNDSTSGLDGIIAAVSYLVTIVMTIAITLMCKRRGLRVSLALPSFWMTSTLATLISIYSDVLDFEKDDWTTVINLVDDSIVFFISIIQLVLSTIADRPAPAVARAPKDQCPLEGASLPSRLTFSWLLRLLKRSVQNSLHQDYLLPLCADLKSSRVVKLFHEFCLPRKPPSLEDEATENPLGERSESQDGNR
;
A
#
# COMPACT_ATOMS: atom_id res chain seq x y z
N MET A 1 20.17 -12.20 -23.88
CA MET A 1 20.41 -13.67 -23.77
C MET A 1 19.53 -14.39 -22.75
N ALA A 2 19.51 -14.05 -21.45
CA ALA A 2 18.66 -14.78 -20.49
C ALA A 2 17.14 -14.56 -20.72
N MET A 3 16.72 -13.31 -21.00
CA MET A 3 15.30 -13.01 -21.26
C MET A 3 14.81 -13.49 -22.63
N GLU A 4 15.70 -13.59 -23.63
CA GLU A 4 15.38 -14.15 -24.95
C GLU A 4 15.15 -15.67 -24.89
N LYS A 5 15.91 -16.39 -24.05
CA LYS A 5 15.66 -17.81 -23.77
C LYS A 5 14.36 -18.05 -23.01
N LEU A 6 13.89 -17.08 -22.22
CA LEU A 6 12.63 -17.18 -21.49
C LEU A 6 11.40 -16.97 -22.39
N CYS A 7 11.53 -16.14 -23.43
CA CYS A 7 10.44 -15.80 -24.35
C CYS A 7 10.46 -16.53 -25.70
N GLY A 8 11.53 -17.24 -26.07
CA GLY A 8 11.67 -17.89 -27.38
C GLY A 8 11.74 -16.93 -28.59
N THR A 9 11.63 -15.62 -28.36
CA THR A 9 11.60 -14.53 -29.36
C THR A 9 12.49 -13.36 -28.88
N PRO A 10 12.91 -12.43 -29.78
CA PRO A 10 13.70 -11.28 -29.37
C PRO A 10 12.91 -10.37 -28.41
N PHE A 11 13.50 -10.09 -27.24
CA PHE A 11 12.88 -9.35 -26.13
C PHE A 11 12.40 -7.94 -26.53
N TRP A 12 13.17 -7.23 -27.36
CA TRP A 12 12.87 -5.89 -27.82
C TRP A 12 13.36 -5.71 -29.26
N ASN A 13 12.47 -5.36 -30.20
CA ASN A 13 12.83 -5.12 -31.59
C ASN A 13 12.67 -3.63 -31.95
N SER A 14 13.77 -2.88 -31.89
CA SER A 14 13.77 -1.41 -32.04
C SER A 14 13.28 -0.92 -33.40
N SER A 15 13.36 -1.72 -34.46
CA SER A 15 12.87 -1.35 -35.79
C SER A 15 11.34 -1.47 -35.92
N VAL A 16 10.68 -2.26 -35.07
CA VAL A 16 9.21 -2.41 -35.09
C VAL A 16 8.53 -1.40 -34.17
N SER A 17 9.18 -1.03 -33.06
CA SER A 17 8.61 -0.11 -32.06
C SER A 17 8.69 1.37 -32.45
N TRP A 18 9.65 1.77 -33.30
CA TRP A 18 9.92 3.18 -33.60
C TRP A 18 9.85 3.56 -35.08
N ASP A 19 9.95 2.59 -35.99
CA ASP A 19 10.13 2.83 -37.44
C ASP A 19 8.86 2.55 -38.27
N VAL A 20 7.70 2.44 -37.61
CA VAL A 20 6.40 2.14 -38.24
C VAL A 20 5.34 3.13 -37.77
N SER A 21 4.40 3.49 -38.65
CA SER A 21 3.28 4.41 -38.39
C SER A 21 2.31 3.98 -37.26
N LYS A 22 2.44 2.75 -36.76
CA LYS A 22 1.79 2.22 -35.56
C LYS A 22 2.85 1.52 -34.71
N PRO A 23 3.25 2.05 -33.54
CA PRO A 23 4.26 1.41 -32.72
C PRO A 23 3.65 0.18 -32.02
N HIS A 24 4.10 -1.02 -32.39
CA HIS A 24 3.75 -2.26 -31.70
C HIS A 24 4.89 -2.62 -30.71
N PHE A 25 4.53 -2.96 -29.47
CA PHE A 25 5.49 -3.56 -28.53
C PHE A 25 5.48 -5.09 -28.73
N SER A 26 6.59 -5.78 -28.48
CA SER A 26 6.63 -7.24 -28.64
C SER A 26 5.76 -7.95 -27.59
N GLN A 27 5.11 -9.05 -27.97
CA GLN A 27 4.25 -9.85 -27.08
C GLN A 27 4.97 -10.25 -25.78
N CYS A 28 6.24 -10.65 -25.89
CA CYS A 28 7.11 -10.99 -24.77
C CYS A 28 7.34 -9.80 -23.81
N PHE A 29 7.56 -8.59 -24.35
CA PHE A 29 7.77 -7.40 -23.53
C PHE A 29 6.49 -7.02 -22.77
N GLN A 30 5.33 -7.14 -23.41
CA GLN A 30 4.05 -6.85 -22.77
C GLN A 30 3.72 -7.84 -21.68
N ASN A 31 3.83 -9.13 -21.97
CA ASN A 31 3.47 -10.19 -21.03
C ASN A 31 4.44 -10.26 -19.85
N LEU A 32 5.75 -10.07 -20.08
CA LEU A 32 6.76 -10.27 -19.04
C LEU A 32 7.24 -8.95 -18.42
N ALA A 33 7.63 -7.96 -19.23
CA ALA A 33 8.31 -6.78 -18.70
C ALA A 33 7.35 -5.80 -18.01
N LEU A 34 6.14 -5.61 -18.54
CA LEU A 34 5.15 -4.72 -17.93
C LEU A 34 4.63 -5.28 -16.60
N VAL A 35 4.27 -6.57 -16.60
CA VAL A 35 3.80 -7.25 -15.38
C VAL A 35 4.91 -7.28 -14.34
N LEU A 36 6.11 -7.76 -14.69
CA LEU A 36 7.24 -7.84 -13.78
C LEU A 36 7.70 -6.44 -13.33
N GLY A 37 7.60 -5.43 -14.17
CA GLY A 37 7.88 -4.04 -13.82
C GLY A 37 6.94 -3.54 -12.73
N SER A 38 5.63 -3.76 -12.88
CA SER A 38 4.64 -3.38 -11.87
C SER A 38 4.83 -4.15 -10.55
N CYS A 39 5.11 -5.46 -10.62
CA CYS A 39 5.41 -6.31 -9.46
C CYS A 39 6.70 -5.86 -8.76
N GLY A 40 7.75 -5.57 -9.53
CA GLY A 40 9.05 -5.15 -9.04
C GLY A 40 8.99 -3.85 -8.24
N VAL A 41 8.17 -2.88 -8.67
CA VAL A 41 7.94 -1.65 -7.90
C VAL A 41 7.38 -1.97 -6.51
N LEU A 42 6.38 -2.85 -6.41
CA LEU A 42 5.85 -3.23 -5.09
C LEU A 42 6.91 -3.94 -4.26
N TRP A 43 7.66 -4.88 -4.84
CA TRP A 43 8.66 -5.68 -4.14
C TRP A 43 9.83 -4.83 -3.63
N ILE A 44 10.17 -3.74 -4.33
CA ILE A 44 11.18 -2.78 -3.89
C ILE A 44 10.61 -1.87 -2.80
N VAL A 45 9.40 -1.32 -2.97
CA VAL A 45 8.84 -0.35 -2.01
C VAL A 45 8.44 -1.01 -0.68
N THR A 46 7.96 -2.27 -0.72
CA THR A 46 7.51 -3.01 0.47
C THR A 46 8.56 -3.11 1.58
N PRO A 47 9.81 -3.58 1.36
CA PRO A 47 10.82 -3.68 2.40
C PRO A 47 11.19 -2.32 3.02
N PHE A 48 11.07 -1.21 2.29
CA PHE A 48 11.26 0.13 2.87
C PHE A 48 10.08 0.56 3.75
N GLU A 49 8.86 0.12 3.44
CA GLU A 49 7.66 0.44 4.20
C GLU A 49 7.48 -0.47 5.44
N LEU A 50 7.88 -1.73 5.36
CA LEU A 50 7.73 -2.74 6.41
C LEU A 50 8.25 -2.28 7.79
N PRO A 51 9.46 -1.70 7.92
CA PRO A 51 9.94 -1.19 9.22
C PRO A 51 9.03 -0.13 9.83
N ARG A 52 8.40 0.73 9.00
CA ARG A 52 7.44 1.75 9.47
C ARG A 52 6.16 1.10 9.99
N ILE A 53 5.68 0.08 9.29
CA ILE A 53 4.50 -0.70 9.70
C ILE A 53 4.78 -1.43 11.02
N CYS A 54 5.95 -2.08 11.14
CA CYS A 54 6.34 -2.85 12.33
C CYS A 54 6.59 -1.98 13.57
N LYS A 55 7.18 -0.78 13.40
CA LYS A 55 7.41 0.17 14.50
C LYS A 55 6.14 0.84 14.99
N THR A 56 5.09 0.88 14.17
CA THR A 56 3.82 1.50 14.54
C THR A 56 3.05 0.57 15.48
N HIS A 57 2.91 0.98 16.74
CA HIS A 57 2.08 0.29 17.73
C HIS A 57 0.86 1.14 18.06
N LYS A 58 -0.06 1.27 17.10
CA LYS A 58 -1.34 1.95 17.29
C LYS A 58 -2.45 0.94 17.47
N THR A 59 -3.58 1.37 18.05
CA THR A 59 -4.76 0.53 18.15
C THR A 59 -5.21 0.09 16.74
N PRO A 60 -5.63 -1.18 16.58
CA PRO A 60 -6.02 -1.70 15.28
C PRO A 60 -7.19 -0.89 14.70
N THR A 61 -7.12 -0.62 13.39
CA THR A 61 -8.16 0.16 12.70
C THR A 61 -9.41 -0.70 12.52
N PRO A 62 -10.62 -0.21 12.90
CA PRO A 62 -11.83 -1.00 12.78
C PRO A 62 -12.18 -1.30 11.32
N TRP A 63 -13.03 -2.32 11.14
CA TRP A 63 -13.56 -2.69 9.84
C TRP A 63 -14.65 -1.71 9.42
N THR A 64 -14.26 -0.73 8.61
CA THR A 64 -15.20 0.16 7.90
C THR A 64 -15.70 -0.51 6.63
N ARG A 65 -16.90 -0.12 6.15
CA ARG A 65 -17.45 -0.61 4.87
C ARG A 65 -16.46 -0.44 3.71
N GLN A 66 -15.72 0.67 3.69
CA GLN A 66 -14.69 0.95 2.67
C GLN A 66 -13.53 -0.07 2.72
N ALA A 67 -13.10 -0.46 3.92
CA ALA A 67 -12.04 -1.46 4.06
C ALA A 67 -12.51 -2.87 3.66
N ILE A 68 -13.76 -3.22 3.95
CA ILE A 68 -14.35 -4.49 3.50
C ILE A 68 -14.38 -4.51 1.97
N PHE A 69 -14.85 -3.43 1.35
CA PHE A 69 -14.89 -3.31 -0.11
C PHE A 69 -13.51 -3.39 -0.77
N LYS A 70 -12.51 -2.67 -0.21
CA LYS A 70 -11.10 -2.79 -0.65
C LYS A 70 -10.60 -4.22 -0.62
N MET A 71 -10.87 -4.95 0.47
CA MET A 71 -10.44 -6.33 0.63
C MET A 71 -11.18 -7.27 -0.33
N ALA A 72 -12.49 -7.11 -0.48
CA ALA A 72 -13.29 -7.90 -1.42
C ALA A 72 -12.75 -7.80 -2.85
N LEU A 73 -12.45 -6.59 -3.33
CA LEU A 73 -11.86 -6.39 -4.65
C LEU A 73 -10.49 -7.06 -4.82
N LYS A 74 -9.66 -7.15 -3.76
CA LYS A 74 -8.39 -7.87 -3.82
C LYS A 74 -8.58 -9.39 -3.88
N TRP A 75 -9.58 -9.90 -3.17
CA TRP A 75 -9.95 -11.31 -3.24
C TRP A 75 -10.48 -11.68 -4.63
N VAL A 76 -11.27 -10.81 -5.26
CA VAL A 76 -11.70 -11.01 -6.66
C VAL A 76 -10.50 -11.07 -7.60
N LEU A 77 -9.55 -10.14 -7.49
CA LEU A 77 -8.31 -10.17 -8.29
C LEU A 77 -7.45 -11.41 -8.00
N LEU A 78 -7.44 -11.91 -6.77
CA LEU A 78 -6.73 -13.15 -6.43
C LEU A 78 -7.33 -14.35 -7.16
N ILE A 79 -8.65 -14.42 -7.25
CA ILE A 79 -9.36 -15.48 -7.98
C ILE A 79 -9.04 -15.39 -9.48
N ILE A 80 -9.15 -14.20 -10.07
CA ILE A 80 -8.82 -13.96 -11.48
C ILE A 80 -7.38 -14.40 -11.77
N SER A 81 -6.41 -13.89 -11.00
CA SER A 81 -5.00 -14.25 -11.17
C SER A 81 -4.72 -15.75 -10.98
N SER A 82 -5.49 -16.45 -10.13
CA SER A 82 -5.36 -17.90 -9.96
C SER A 82 -5.86 -18.66 -11.19
N ILE A 83 -6.90 -18.16 -11.84
CA ILE A 83 -7.40 -18.70 -13.11
C ILE A 83 -6.34 -18.48 -14.20
N ASP A 84 -5.69 -17.31 -14.26
CA ASP A 84 -4.69 -17.04 -15.29
C ASP A 84 -3.44 -17.89 -15.14
N VAL A 85 -2.99 -18.13 -13.91
CA VAL A 85 -1.93 -19.13 -13.65
C VAL A 85 -2.37 -20.51 -14.13
N SER A 86 -3.62 -20.90 -13.88
CA SER A 86 -4.13 -22.20 -14.30
C SER A 86 -4.20 -22.33 -15.83
N LYS A 87 -4.64 -21.27 -16.53
CA LYS A 87 -4.61 -21.19 -18.01
C LYS A 87 -3.18 -21.31 -18.53
N ALA A 88 -2.25 -20.53 -17.97
CA ALA A 88 -0.85 -20.54 -18.39
C ALA A 88 -0.19 -21.91 -18.20
N VAL A 89 -0.46 -22.58 -17.08
CA VAL A 89 0.03 -23.95 -16.83
C VAL A 89 -0.62 -24.95 -17.79
N TYR A 90 -1.92 -24.84 -18.06
CA TYR A 90 -2.61 -25.73 -18.98
C TYR A 90 -2.04 -25.64 -20.41
N ILE A 91 -1.80 -24.42 -20.89
CA ILE A 91 -1.20 -24.17 -22.21
C ILE A 91 0.19 -24.78 -22.28
N TYR A 92 1.03 -24.56 -21.27
CA TYR A 92 2.39 -25.10 -21.23
C TYR A 92 2.44 -26.64 -21.20
N VAL A 93 1.51 -27.28 -20.48
CA VAL A 93 1.43 -28.75 -20.42
C VAL A 93 0.95 -29.33 -21.76
N ASN A 94 0.02 -28.66 -22.43
CA ASN A 94 -0.54 -29.14 -23.69
C ASN A 94 0.33 -28.80 -24.91
N ASP A 95 1.11 -27.72 -24.83
CA ASP A 95 2.02 -27.29 -25.88
C ASP A 95 3.38 -26.86 -25.29
N SER A 96 4.30 -27.82 -25.20
CA SER A 96 5.66 -27.63 -24.69
C SER A 96 6.53 -26.68 -25.53
N THR A 97 6.03 -26.20 -26.67
CA THR A 97 6.75 -25.20 -27.49
C THR A 97 6.46 -23.76 -27.06
N SER A 98 5.45 -23.55 -26.22
CA SER A 98 5.13 -22.25 -25.62
C SER A 98 6.19 -21.84 -24.59
N GLY A 99 6.60 -20.56 -24.63
CA GLY A 99 7.58 -19.99 -23.71
C GLY A 99 7.15 -20.03 -22.23
N LEU A 100 8.12 -19.89 -21.33
CA LEU A 100 7.90 -19.84 -19.87
C LEU A 100 7.45 -18.45 -19.38
N ASP A 101 7.47 -17.46 -20.26
CA ASP A 101 7.17 -16.06 -19.99
C ASP A 101 5.76 -15.86 -19.41
N GLY A 102 4.74 -16.51 -19.99
CA GLY A 102 3.36 -16.42 -19.49
C GLY A 102 3.18 -16.97 -18.06
N ILE A 103 3.84 -18.11 -17.75
CA ILE A 103 3.78 -18.69 -16.40
C ILE A 103 4.47 -17.79 -15.38
N ILE A 104 5.66 -17.29 -15.72
CA ILE A 104 6.44 -16.44 -14.82
C ILE A 104 5.68 -15.15 -14.53
N ALA A 105 5.10 -14.53 -15.55
CA ALA A 105 4.27 -13.34 -15.40
C ALA A 105 3.06 -13.61 -14.49
N ALA A 106 2.26 -14.64 -14.79
CA ALA A 106 1.07 -14.98 -14.02
C ALA A 106 1.39 -15.32 -12.54
N VAL A 107 2.44 -16.10 -12.29
CA VAL A 107 2.88 -16.45 -10.93
C VAL A 107 3.40 -15.22 -10.18
N SER A 108 4.19 -14.38 -10.84
CA SER A 108 4.72 -13.14 -10.22
C SER A 108 3.59 -12.18 -9.83
N TYR A 109 2.55 -12.07 -10.67
CA TYR A 109 1.37 -11.28 -10.40
C TYR A 109 0.57 -11.87 -9.22
N LEU A 110 0.34 -13.19 -9.19
CA LEU A 110 -0.34 -13.88 -8.09
C LEU A 110 0.34 -13.60 -6.73
N VAL A 111 1.67 -13.80 -6.67
CA VAL A 111 2.48 -13.52 -5.47
C VAL A 111 2.33 -12.06 -5.05
N THR A 112 2.33 -11.15 -6.02
CA THR A 112 2.18 -9.71 -5.77
C THR A 112 0.80 -9.39 -5.20
N ILE A 113 -0.29 -9.97 -5.73
CA ILE A 113 -1.64 -9.80 -5.18
C ILE A 113 -1.70 -10.31 -3.74
N VAL A 114 -1.16 -11.50 -3.45
CA VAL A 114 -1.06 -12.03 -2.07
C VAL A 114 -0.32 -11.07 -1.15
N MET A 115 0.80 -10.51 -1.62
CA MET A 115 1.54 -9.47 -0.89
C MET A 115 0.70 -8.22 -0.62
N THR A 116 -0.06 -7.72 -1.59
CA THR A 116 -0.93 -6.54 -1.36
C THR A 116 -1.98 -6.81 -0.28
N ILE A 117 -2.52 -8.04 -0.22
CA ILE A 117 -3.46 -8.48 0.82
C ILE A 117 -2.75 -8.49 2.18
N ALA A 118 -1.57 -9.12 2.25
CA ALA A 118 -0.77 -9.19 3.48
C ALA A 118 -0.39 -7.80 4.03
N ILE A 119 0.10 -6.88 3.18
CA ILE A 119 0.43 -5.50 3.56
C ILE A 119 -0.82 -4.79 4.12
N THR A 120 -1.97 -4.98 3.49
CA THR A 120 -3.23 -4.36 3.95
C THR A 120 -3.65 -4.87 5.31
N LEU A 121 -3.54 -6.18 5.54
CA LEU A 121 -3.82 -6.81 6.83
C LEU A 121 -2.83 -6.34 7.92
N MET A 122 -1.55 -6.22 7.58
CA MET A 122 -0.53 -5.69 8.52
C MET A 122 -0.80 -4.23 8.87
N CYS A 123 -1.10 -3.38 7.89
CA CYS A 123 -1.47 -1.99 8.10
C CYS A 123 -2.70 -1.88 9.02
N LYS A 124 -3.71 -2.71 8.79
CA LYS A 124 -4.91 -2.82 9.63
C LYS A 124 -4.59 -3.22 11.08
N ARG A 125 -3.81 -4.29 11.27
CA ARG A 125 -3.43 -4.81 12.59
C ARG A 125 -2.60 -3.81 13.39
N ARG A 126 -1.71 -3.06 12.72
CA ARG A 126 -0.82 -2.07 13.32
C ARG A 126 -1.42 -0.66 13.42
N GLY A 127 -2.64 -0.46 12.92
CA GLY A 127 -3.32 0.84 12.94
C GLY A 127 -2.73 1.88 11.98
N LEU A 128 -1.99 1.44 10.94
CA LEU A 128 -1.45 2.34 9.92
C LEU A 128 -2.54 2.69 8.91
N ARG A 129 -2.86 3.99 8.79
CA ARG A 129 -3.97 4.48 7.96
C ARG A 129 -3.60 4.71 6.51
N VAL A 130 -2.31 4.82 6.23
CA VAL A 130 -1.78 5.28 4.94
C VAL A 130 -0.56 4.45 4.60
N SER A 131 -0.64 3.72 3.48
CA SER A 131 0.43 2.91 2.91
C SER A 131 0.83 3.48 1.57
N LEU A 132 2.12 3.60 1.28
CA LEU A 132 2.61 4.16 0.02
C LEU A 132 2.77 3.08 -1.06
N ALA A 133 3.14 1.87 -0.66
CA ALA A 133 3.34 0.72 -1.52
C ALA A 133 2.08 0.38 -2.33
N LEU A 134 0.92 0.37 -1.67
CA LEU A 134 -0.35 -0.01 -2.30
C LEU A 134 -0.72 0.87 -3.52
N PRO A 135 -0.89 2.20 -3.42
CA PRO A 135 -1.22 3.02 -4.58
C PRO A 135 -0.10 3.07 -5.61
N SER A 136 1.17 2.96 -5.20
CA SER A 136 2.28 2.92 -6.18
C SER A 136 2.15 1.70 -7.10
N PHE A 137 1.82 0.53 -6.54
CA PHE A 137 1.57 -0.68 -7.29
C PHE A 137 0.35 -0.55 -8.20
N TRP A 138 -0.79 -0.09 -7.67
CA TRP A 138 -2.00 0.06 -8.48
C TRP A 138 -1.80 1.03 -9.64
N MET A 139 -1.04 2.12 -9.42
CA MET A 139 -0.71 3.09 -10.48
C MET A 139 0.12 2.43 -11.59
N THR A 140 1.17 1.69 -11.24
CA THR A 140 1.98 0.99 -12.23
C THR A 140 1.22 -0.14 -12.91
N SER A 141 0.35 -0.86 -12.20
CA SER A 141 -0.50 -1.93 -12.74
C SER A 141 -1.54 -1.38 -13.73
N THR A 142 -2.17 -0.24 -13.42
CA THR A 142 -3.09 0.42 -14.37
C THR A 142 -2.39 0.88 -15.64
N LEU A 143 -1.13 1.32 -15.53
CA LEU A 143 -0.35 1.74 -16.69
C LEU A 143 0.08 0.54 -17.55
N ALA A 144 0.48 -0.57 -16.91
CA ALA A 144 0.82 -1.81 -17.58
C ALA A 144 -0.37 -2.39 -18.36
N THR A 145 -1.51 -2.56 -17.69
CA THR A 145 -2.75 -3.09 -18.31
C THR A 145 -3.28 -2.17 -19.41
N LEU A 146 -3.13 -0.85 -19.29
CA LEU A 146 -3.49 0.08 -20.36
C LEU A 146 -2.68 -0.15 -21.64
N ILE A 147 -1.39 -0.45 -21.50
CA ILE A 147 -0.51 -0.74 -22.65
C ILE A 147 -0.89 -2.08 -23.28
N SER A 148 -1.22 -3.10 -22.48
CA SER A 148 -1.71 -4.40 -22.99
C SER A 148 -3.00 -4.25 -23.78
N ILE A 149 -4.02 -3.58 -23.22
CA ILE A 149 -5.30 -3.32 -23.90
C ILE A 149 -5.08 -2.57 -25.22
N TYR A 150 -4.17 -1.59 -25.24
CA TYR A 150 -3.85 -0.85 -26.47
C TYR A 150 -3.29 -1.77 -27.56
N SER A 151 -2.46 -2.74 -27.20
CA SER A 151 -1.94 -3.73 -28.16
C SER A 151 -3.01 -4.68 -28.65
N ASP A 152 -3.80 -5.23 -27.75
CA ASP A 152 -4.86 -6.19 -28.09
C ASP A 152 -5.91 -5.55 -29.02
N VAL A 153 -6.18 -4.26 -28.86
CA VAL A 153 -7.07 -3.50 -29.75
C VAL A 153 -6.43 -3.28 -31.14
N LEU A 154 -5.11 -3.13 -31.21
CA LEU A 154 -4.41 -2.96 -32.49
C LEU A 154 -4.33 -4.28 -33.27
N ASP A 155 -4.16 -5.39 -32.58
CA ASP A 155 -4.05 -6.74 -33.14
C ASP A 155 -5.40 -7.47 -33.16
N PHE A 156 -6.50 -6.74 -32.94
CA PHE A 156 -7.85 -7.30 -32.86
C PHE A 156 -8.28 -7.94 -34.18
N GLU A 157 -8.33 -9.28 -34.20
CA GLU A 157 -8.88 -10.06 -35.28
C GLU A 157 -10.21 -10.70 -34.85
N LYS A 158 -11.28 -10.46 -35.62
CA LYS A 158 -12.66 -10.74 -35.21
C LYS A 158 -12.97 -12.24 -35.00
N ASP A 159 -12.19 -13.12 -35.62
CA ASP A 159 -12.42 -14.57 -35.60
C ASP A 159 -11.58 -15.31 -34.55
N ASP A 160 -10.72 -14.60 -33.80
CA ASP A 160 -9.91 -15.19 -32.73
C ASP A 160 -10.53 -14.97 -31.35
N TRP A 161 -11.20 -16.02 -30.85
CA TRP A 161 -11.80 -16.03 -29.52
C TRP A 161 -10.78 -15.87 -28.38
N THR A 162 -9.52 -16.26 -28.60
CA THR A 162 -8.49 -16.17 -27.55
C THR A 162 -8.11 -14.72 -27.28
N THR A 163 -7.92 -13.93 -28.35
CA THR A 163 -7.69 -12.48 -28.29
C THR A 163 -8.86 -11.75 -27.63
N VAL A 164 -10.11 -12.12 -27.94
CA VAL A 164 -11.30 -11.54 -27.29
C VAL A 164 -11.32 -11.82 -25.78
N ILE A 165 -11.00 -13.04 -25.36
CA ILE A 165 -11.00 -13.41 -23.94
C ILE A 165 -9.91 -12.63 -23.18
N ASN A 166 -8.71 -12.51 -23.74
CA ASN A 166 -7.61 -11.76 -23.13
C ASN A 166 -7.95 -10.27 -22.99
N LEU A 167 -8.52 -9.66 -24.04
CA LEU A 167 -8.95 -8.26 -24.02
C LEU A 167 -10.02 -8.01 -22.93
N VAL A 168 -10.97 -8.93 -22.77
CA VAL A 168 -12.01 -8.83 -21.73
C VAL A 168 -11.41 -8.97 -20.33
N ASP A 169 -10.48 -9.92 -20.15
CA ASP A 169 -9.79 -10.14 -18.89
C ASP A 169 -8.98 -8.91 -18.47
N ASP A 170 -8.14 -8.39 -19.38
CA ASP A 170 -7.33 -7.19 -19.18
C ASP A 170 -8.20 -5.96 -18.88
N SER A 171 -9.33 -5.83 -19.56
CA SER A 171 -10.30 -4.76 -19.30
C SER A 171 -10.87 -4.84 -17.87
N ILE A 172 -11.26 -6.04 -17.42
CA ILE A 172 -11.76 -6.25 -16.05
C ILE A 172 -10.68 -5.90 -15.03
N VAL A 173 -9.46 -6.40 -15.22
CA VAL A 173 -8.33 -6.11 -14.32
C VAL A 173 -8.02 -4.61 -14.29
N PHE A 174 -8.07 -3.93 -15.42
CA PHE A 174 -7.88 -2.47 -15.53
C PHE A 174 -8.90 -1.68 -14.70
N PHE A 175 -10.20 -1.97 -14.87
CA PHE A 175 -11.25 -1.27 -14.12
C PHE A 175 -11.15 -1.52 -12.61
N ILE A 176 -10.90 -2.77 -12.20
CA ILE A 176 -10.72 -3.08 -10.77
C ILE A 176 -9.47 -2.37 -10.22
N SER A 177 -8.39 -2.32 -10.99
CA SER A 177 -7.14 -1.65 -10.60
C SER A 177 -7.33 -0.14 -10.42
N ILE A 178 -8.09 0.53 -11.30
CA ILE A 178 -8.46 1.94 -11.13
C ILE A 178 -9.26 2.14 -9.84
N ILE A 179 -10.27 1.30 -9.62
CA ILE A 179 -11.10 1.40 -8.41
C ILE A 179 -10.21 1.23 -7.17
N GLN A 180 -9.28 0.26 -7.18
CA GLN A 180 -8.31 0.06 -6.11
C GLN A 180 -7.33 1.22 -5.94
N LEU A 181 -6.90 1.85 -7.03
CA LEU A 181 -6.06 3.05 -6.99
C LEU A 181 -6.79 4.19 -6.29
N VAL A 182 -8.02 4.49 -6.71
CA VAL A 182 -8.85 5.53 -6.08
C VAL A 182 -9.08 5.20 -4.61
N LEU A 183 -9.46 3.96 -4.30
CA LEU A 183 -9.69 3.55 -2.91
C LEU A 183 -8.41 3.61 -2.06
N SER A 184 -7.26 3.22 -2.59
CA SER A 184 -5.98 3.23 -1.87
C SER A 184 -5.44 4.64 -1.62
N THR A 185 -5.78 5.61 -2.46
CA THR A 185 -5.45 7.02 -2.22
C THR A 185 -6.28 7.65 -1.10
N ILE A 186 -7.52 7.19 -0.90
CA ILE A 186 -8.42 7.69 0.16
C ILE A 186 -8.01 7.07 1.51
N ALA A 187 -7.65 7.94 2.47
CA ALA A 187 -7.32 7.53 3.83
C ALA A 187 -8.50 6.84 4.52
N ASP A 188 -8.23 5.72 5.18
CA ASP A 188 -9.23 5.02 5.96
C ASP A 188 -9.67 5.87 7.16
N ARG A 189 -10.98 5.85 7.44
CA ARG A 189 -11.56 6.61 8.56
C ARG A 189 -10.96 6.14 9.90
N PRO A 190 -10.69 7.07 10.83
CA PRO A 190 -10.20 6.72 12.17
C PRO A 190 -11.21 5.87 12.93
N ALA A 191 -10.70 5.08 13.88
CA ALA A 191 -11.57 4.38 14.83
C ALA A 191 -12.41 5.40 15.63
N PRO A 192 -13.70 5.13 15.90
CA PRO A 192 -14.54 6.02 16.71
C PRO A 192 -13.93 6.32 18.08
N ALA A 193 -13.27 5.34 18.70
CA ALA A 193 -12.58 5.49 19.99
C ALA A 193 -11.33 6.40 19.95
N VAL A 194 -10.82 6.74 18.77
CA VAL A 194 -9.61 7.58 18.56
C VAL A 194 -9.96 8.86 17.79
N ALA A 195 -11.23 9.11 17.52
CA ALA A 195 -11.71 10.38 17.00
C ALA A 195 -11.65 11.41 18.15
N ARG A 196 -10.44 11.93 18.42
CA ARG A 196 -10.26 13.14 19.23
C ARG A 196 -10.99 14.29 18.54
N ALA A 197 -11.37 15.30 19.31
CA ALA A 197 -11.99 16.51 18.76
C ALA A 197 -11.19 17.01 17.55
N PRO A 198 -11.85 17.49 16.47
CA PRO A 198 -11.18 17.82 15.20
C PRO A 198 -10.08 18.88 15.33
N LYS A 199 -10.02 19.60 16.45
CA LYS A 199 -9.02 20.63 16.77
C LYS A 199 -7.68 20.07 17.28
N ASP A 200 -7.65 18.83 17.78
CA ASP A 200 -6.45 18.23 18.41
C ASP A 200 -5.73 17.21 17.52
N GLN A 201 -6.27 16.90 16.34
CA GLN A 201 -5.74 15.87 15.47
C GLN A 201 -4.78 16.45 14.44
N CYS A 202 -3.58 15.87 14.34
CA CYS A 202 -2.59 16.31 13.36
C CYS A 202 -3.15 16.10 11.94
N PRO A 203 -3.17 17.14 11.09
CA PRO A 203 -3.74 17.07 9.74
C PRO A 203 -3.00 16.05 8.88
N LEU A 204 -1.69 15.90 9.10
CA LEU A 204 -0.86 14.96 8.35
C LEU A 204 -1.27 13.50 8.61
N GLU A 205 -1.67 13.18 9.84
CA GLU A 205 -2.04 11.82 10.24
C GLU A 205 -3.41 11.40 9.67
N GLY A 206 -4.32 12.36 9.47
CA GLY A 206 -5.63 12.14 8.84
C GLY A 206 -5.68 12.38 7.32
N ALA A 207 -4.65 12.99 6.73
CA ALA A 207 -4.63 13.30 5.31
C ALA A 207 -4.50 12.05 4.43
N SER A 208 -5.30 12.01 3.35
CA SER A 208 -5.16 11.09 2.23
C SER A 208 -3.78 11.22 1.57
N LEU A 209 -3.29 10.16 0.93
CA LEU A 209 -2.00 10.16 0.22
C LEU A 209 -1.82 11.30 -0.78
N PRO A 210 -2.78 11.60 -1.67
CA PRO A 210 -2.66 12.74 -2.57
C PRO A 210 -2.59 14.07 -1.81
N SER A 211 -3.32 14.21 -0.69
CA SER A 211 -3.23 15.42 0.16
C SER A 211 -1.87 15.53 0.85
N ARG A 212 -1.22 14.42 1.17
CA ARG A 212 0.15 14.40 1.70
C ARG A 212 1.19 14.77 0.63
N LEU A 213 1.04 14.26 -0.60
CA LEU A 213 1.94 14.54 -1.71
C LEU A 213 1.81 15.97 -2.23
N THR A 214 0.58 16.45 -2.42
CA THR A 214 0.29 17.80 -2.91
C THR A 214 0.30 18.86 -1.83
N PHE A 215 0.54 18.47 -0.56
CA PHE A 215 0.41 19.32 0.61
C PHE A 215 -0.89 20.16 0.59
N SER A 216 -2.00 19.60 0.09
CA SER A 216 -3.27 20.33 -0.07
C SER A 216 -3.80 20.88 1.26
N TRP A 217 -3.51 20.21 2.38
CA TRP A 217 -3.78 20.72 3.73
C TRP A 217 -2.99 22.01 4.02
N LEU A 218 -1.74 22.11 3.59
CA LEU A 218 -0.89 23.30 3.73
C LEU A 218 -1.36 24.42 2.80
N LEU A 219 -1.68 24.12 1.54
CA LEU A 219 -2.21 25.11 0.59
C LEU A 219 -3.50 25.76 1.10
N ARG A 220 -4.38 25.00 1.77
CA ARG A 220 -5.58 25.55 2.41
C ARG A 220 -5.26 26.52 3.56
N LEU A 221 -4.21 26.25 4.34
CA LEU A 221 -3.75 27.19 5.37
C LEU A 221 -3.13 28.44 4.75
N LEU A 222 -2.26 28.28 3.76
CA LEU A 222 -1.60 29.39 3.06
C LEU A 222 -2.62 30.31 2.39
N LYS A 223 -3.66 29.74 1.77
CA LYS A 223 -4.75 30.55 1.21
C LYS A 223 -5.48 31.34 2.31
N ARG A 224 -5.76 30.70 3.45
CA ARG A 224 -6.43 31.36 4.58
C ARG A 224 -5.57 32.41 5.26
N SER A 225 -4.25 32.20 5.27
CA SER A 225 -3.25 33.11 5.84
C SER A 225 -3.04 34.37 5.03
N VAL A 226 -3.27 34.31 3.71
CA VAL A 226 -3.29 35.50 2.84
C VAL A 226 -4.56 36.32 3.05
N GLN A 227 -5.69 35.66 3.35
CA GLN A 227 -6.99 36.34 3.54
C GLN A 227 -7.20 36.89 4.95
N ASN A 228 -6.56 36.30 5.97
CA ASN A 228 -6.71 36.69 7.38
C ASN A 228 -5.34 36.69 8.07
N SER A 229 -5.10 37.65 8.96
CA SER A 229 -3.88 37.66 9.78
C SER A 229 -3.81 36.40 10.65
N LEU A 230 -2.72 35.63 10.57
CA LEU A 230 -2.60 34.36 11.29
C LEU A 230 -2.54 34.61 12.80
N HIS A 231 -3.60 34.27 13.51
CA HIS A 231 -3.57 34.12 14.96
C HIS A 231 -3.08 32.72 15.36
N GLN A 232 -2.46 32.66 16.55
CA GLN A 232 -1.88 31.43 17.10
C GLN A 232 -2.91 30.28 17.22
N ASP A 233 -4.19 30.63 17.41
CA ASP A 233 -5.31 29.69 17.54
C ASP A 233 -5.68 28.98 16.23
N TYR A 234 -5.22 29.48 15.08
CA TYR A 234 -5.43 28.87 13.76
C TYR A 234 -4.28 27.96 13.33
N LEU A 235 -3.18 27.92 14.08
CA LEU A 235 -2.10 26.97 13.79
C LEU A 235 -2.57 25.54 14.11
N LEU A 236 -2.19 24.62 13.22
CA LEU A 236 -2.54 23.23 13.39
C LEU A 236 -1.68 22.59 14.49
N PRO A 237 -2.26 21.64 15.24
CA PRO A 237 -1.52 20.91 16.24
C PRO A 237 -0.42 20.07 15.59
N LEU A 238 0.78 20.13 16.19
CA LEU A 238 1.92 19.35 15.75
C LEU A 238 1.70 17.85 16.02
N CYS A 239 2.08 17.01 15.06
CA CYS A 239 2.02 15.55 15.19
C CYS A 239 2.79 15.08 16.43
N ALA A 240 2.24 14.08 17.13
CA ALA A 240 2.81 13.58 18.38
C ALA A 240 4.27 13.08 18.24
N ASP A 241 4.66 12.62 17.06
CA ASP A 241 6.01 12.14 16.76
C ASP A 241 7.03 13.28 16.60
N LEU A 242 6.56 14.50 16.29
CA LEU A 242 7.38 15.70 16.08
C LEU A 242 7.35 16.65 17.30
N LYS A 243 6.58 16.31 18.34
CA LYS A 243 6.55 17.11 19.57
C LYS A 243 7.90 17.01 20.28
N SER A 244 8.38 18.17 20.76
CA SER A 244 9.63 18.27 21.53
C SER A 244 9.70 17.27 22.68
N SER A 245 8.59 17.06 23.39
CA SER A 245 8.49 16.10 24.48
C SER A 245 8.85 14.65 24.10
N ARG A 246 8.66 14.26 22.84
CA ARG A 246 9.01 12.93 22.34
C ARG A 246 10.41 12.88 21.73
N VAL A 247 10.77 13.91 20.96
CA VAL A 247 12.11 14.02 20.35
C VAL A 247 13.19 14.11 21.42
N VAL A 248 12.97 14.91 22.47
CA VAL A 248 13.91 15.04 23.60
C VAL A 248 14.06 13.71 24.33
N LYS A 249 12.98 12.97 24.58
CA LYS A 249 13.06 11.63 25.20
C LYS A 249 13.89 10.66 24.35
N LEU A 250 13.64 10.61 23.04
CA LEU A 250 14.38 9.76 22.12
C LEU A 250 15.86 10.13 22.06
N PHE A 251 16.16 11.44 22.04
CA PHE A 251 17.52 11.97 22.04
C PHE A 251 18.26 11.62 23.34
N HIS A 252 17.59 11.76 24.48
CA HIS A 252 18.15 11.46 25.79
C HIS A 252 18.43 9.95 25.96
N GLU A 253 17.57 9.09 25.41
CA GLU A 253 17.76 7.63 25.38
C GLU A 253 18.93 7.20 24.48
N PHE A 254 19.21 7.96 23.41
CA PHE A 254 20.32 7.68 22.50
C PHE A 254 21.66 8.28 22.98
N CYS A 255 21.63 9.42 23.68
CA CYS A 255 22.84 10.15 24.12
C CYS A 255 23.32 9.80 25.52
N LEU A 256 22.44 9.33 26.42
CA LEU A 256 22.90 8.82 27.71
C LEU A 256 23.27 7.33 27.59
N PRO A 257 24.45 6.90 28.09
CA PRO A 257 24.72 5.48 28.25
C PRO A 257 23.62 4.88 29.14
N ARG A 258 23.07 3.72 28.76
CA ARG A 258 22.12 2.99 29.60
C ARG A 258 22.75 2.84 30.98
N LYS A 259 22.20 3.54 31.98
CA LYS A 259 22.54 3.27 33.37
C LYS A 259 22.09 1.82 33.60
N PRO A 260 22.97 0.90 34.06
CA PRO A 260 22.50 -0.41 34.47
C PRO A 260 21.39 -0.22 35.50
N PRO A 261 20.36 -1.10 35.53
CA PRO A 261 19.25 -0.94 36.47
C PRO A 261 19.83 -0.81 37.88
N SER A 262 19.70 0.39 38.46
CA SER A 262 20.07 0.64 39.84
C SER A 262 19.03 -0.05 40.72
N LEU A 263 19.52 -0.91 41.60
CA LEU A 263 18.82 -1.68 42.63
C LEU A 263 18.14 -0.79 43.69
N GLU A 264 17.36 0.21 43.28
CA GLU A 264 16.68 1.13 44.19
C GLU A 264 15.15 0.97 44.20
N ASP A 265 14.57 0.16 43.31
CA ASP A 265 13.12 -0.13 43.32
C ASP A 265 12.72 -1.28 44.28
N GLU A 266 13.67 -1.91 44.98
CA GLU A 266 13.42 -3.04 45.91
C GLU A 266 13.59 -2.66 47.40
N ALA A 267 13.60 -1.36 47.73
CA ALA A 267 13.80 -0.89 49.12
C ALA A 267 12.61 -0.08 49.68
N THR A 268 11.45 -0.12 49.04
CA THR A 268 10.23 0.50 49.58
C THR A 268 9.06 -0.48 49.71
N GLU A 269 9.33 -1.72 50.14
CA GLU A 269 8.34 -2.52 50.88
C GLU A 269 8.62 -2.39 52.39
N ASN A 270 7.79 -1.54 53.05
CA ASN A 270 7.28 -1.54 54.45
C ASN A 270 8.20 -1.97 55.63
N PRO A 271 8.12 -1.33 56.83
CA PRO A 271 6.85 -1.13 57.58
C PRO A 271 6.78 0.06 58.60
N LEU A 272 5.60 0.19 59.25
CA LEU A 272 5.33 0.67 60.64
C LEU A 272 5.01 2.15 60.96
N GLY A 273 3.87 2.32 61.66
CA GLY A 273 3.52 3.46 62.54
C GLY A 273 2.12 4.05 62.26
N GLU A 274 1.04 3.53 62.86
CA GLU A 274 0.31 4.09 64.03
C GLU A 274 -0.37 5.46 63.76
N ARG A 275 -1.60 5.82 64.16
CA ARG A 275 -2.64 5.29 65.07
C ARG A 275 -3.76 6.36 65.10
N SER A 276 -5.05 5.97 65.21
CA SER A 276 -6.02 6.56 66.17
C SER A 276 -7.46 6.05 65.97
N GLU A 277 -8.03 5.67 67.11
CA GLU A 277 -9.36 5.15 67.45
C GLU A 277 -10.53 6.13 67.23
N SER A 278 -11.73 5.60 66.97
CA SER A 278 -13.02 5.84 67.69
C SER A 278 -14.17 5.37 66.77
N GLN A 279 -14.84 4.24 67.00
CA GLN A 279 -15.95 3.98 67.93
C GLN A 279 -17.31 4.58 67.51
N ASP A 280 -18.35 3.74 67.68
CA ASP A 280 -19.79 3.90 67.50
C ASP A 280 -20.39 3.80 66.09
N GLY A 281 -21.49 3.10 65.84
CA GLY A 281 -22.46 2.55 66.78
C GLY A 281 -23.87 2.68 66.18
N ASN A 282 -24.38 1.56 65.67
CA ASN A 282 -25.79 1.17 65.59
C ASN A 282 -26.89 2.26 65.73
N ARG A 283 -27.60 2.59 64.64
CA ARG A 283 -29.07 2.63 64.60
C ARG A 283 -29.62 2.64 63.18
#